data_AF-A0A4S9L326-F1
#
_entry.id   AF-A0A4S9L326-F1
#
_cell.length_a   1.000
_cell.length_b   1.000
_cell.length_c   1.000
_cell.angle_alpha   90.00
_cell.angle_beta   90.00
_cell.angle_gamma   90.00
#
_symmetry.space_group_name_H-M   'P 1'
#
loop_
_entity.id
_entity.type
_entity.pdbx_description
1 polymer ?
#
loop_
_entity_poly.entity_id
_entity_poly.type
_entity_poly.pdbx_seq_one_letter_code
_entity_poly.pdbx_strand_id
1 'polypeptide(L)'
;MKTRATKTPAKAAEVKEEKAIESATLDPSSNNPPLLFILPEGASPDARVVTLPNPATSGPTRYFFCPERGIHEFTKVAAPKKTPRSWLVAPDASASDCPADESLVSKGYTVENADLFVAAPVDPLFILLPALMPAPDSHEQLFLTIDDHLDKLAEEAKHLTHLIRSTKIQPSFEKRADAVCDNVDLGHEKMFRLSNEKLLTELVKKANRMAANGLPASIESHFVQEALRIPMMAVQRTESQEEEASPPTIDTDSTTPSTSANQSQVSAVTEATSLTSAPESAPGNVTSLFRLRTALNLLLSTYIPSTLHTPLNTLLKSSSSPVDFAPLECHLSHIADQKRRAQALRSLSDNISRKRSGVNDEEAEEREATKRRKKEEEEAKKKNTSRGVKQLGKVNTTGMMKLSSFFSKAPAKK
;
A
#
# COMPACT_ATOMS: atom_id res chain seq x y z
N MET A 1 -17.44 0.42 -81.83
CA MET A 1 -18.72 -0.07 -82.39
C MET A 1 -19.56 -0.67 -81.26
N LYS A 2 -20.82 -0.20 -81.14
CA LYS A 2 -22.04 -0.79 -80.50
C LYS A 2 -21.90 -1.37 -79.08
N THR A 3 -22.22 -0.64 -78.00
CA THR A 3 -23.56 -0.28 -77.42
C THR A 3 -24.41 -1.45 -76.92
N ARG A 4 -24.76 -1.45 -75.63
CA ARG A 4 -26.16 -1.54 -75.18
C ARG A 4 -26.37 -0.94 -73.77
N ALA A 5 -27.01 0.22 -73.73
CA ALA A 5 -27.74 0.79 -72.58
C ALA A 5 -29.04 -0.02 -72.33
N THR A 6 -29.81 0.04 -71.24
CA THR A 6 -30.41 1.15 -70.46
C THR A 6 -31.27 0.45 -69.36
N LYS A 7 -31.54 0.94 -68.13
CA LYS A 7 -32.49 2.03 -67.77
C LYS A 7 -32.46 2.31 -66.23
N THR A 8 -32.70 3.59 -65.93
CA THR A 8 -32.81 4.43 -64.70
C THR A 8 -34.04 4.13 -63.78
N PRO A 9 -34.43 4.98 -62.79
CA PRO A 9 -33.76 5.58 -61.60
C PRO A 9 -34.63 5.49 -60.29
N ALA A 10 -34.11 5.85 -59.11
CA ALA A 10 -34.96 6.30 -57.97
C ALA A 10 -34.26 7.29 -57.01
N LYS A 11 -34.93 8.44 -56.89
CA LYS A 11 -34.85 9.63 -55.99
C LYS A 11 -34.88 9.23 -54.49
N ALA A 12 -34.41 9.92 -53.45
CA ALA A 12 -33.61 11.12 -53.17
C ALA A 12 -33.33 11.14 -51.65
N ALA A 13 -32.28 11.82 -51.18
CA ALA A 13 -32.28 12.66 -49.98
C ALA A 13 -30.94 13.40 -49.85
N GLU A 14 -31.03 14.69 -49.54
CA GLU A 14 -29.93 15.65 -49.38
C GLU A 14 -28.89 15.20 -48.35
N VAL A 15 -27.61 15.26 -48.72
CA VAL A 15 -26.51 15.31 -47.75
C VAL A 15 -26.34 16.78 -47.37
N LYS A 16 -26.82 17.13 -46.17
CA LYS A 16 -26.41 18.37 -45.51
C LYS A 16 -24.89 18.31 -45.31
N GLU A 17 -24.21 19.37 -45.74
CA GLU A 17 -22.84 19.68 -45.35
C GLU A 17 -22.75 19.68 -43.82
N GLU A 18 -22.10 18.68 -43.25
CA GLU A 18 -21.55 18.78 -41.91
C GLU A 18 -20.33 19.71 -42.01
N LYS A 19 -20.52 20.97 -41.61
CA LYS A 19 -19.42 21.87 -41.29
C LYS A 19 -18.50 21.14 -40.32
N ALA A 20 -17.29 20.85 -40.78
CA ALA A 20 -16.19 20.44 -39.93
C ALA A 20 -16.08 21.45 -38.78
N ILE A 21 -16.24 20.98 -37.56
CA ILE A 21 -16.00 21.77 -36.35
C ILE A 21 -14.50 22.06 -36.36
N GLU A 22 -14.14 23.25 -36.81
CA GLU A 22 -12.79 23.79 -36.65
C GLU A 22 -12.43 23.65 -35.19
N SER A 23 -11.29 23.00 -34.91
CA SER A 23 -10.77 22.79 -33.57
C SER A 23 -10.56 24.16 -32.93
N ALA A 24 -11.52 24.58 -32.10
CA ALA A 24 -11.43 25.82 -31.36
C ALA A 24 -10.15 25.77 -30.52
N THR A 25 -9.22 26.66 -30.84
CA THR A 25 -8.00 26.87 -30.07
C THR A 25 -8.44 27.32 -28.67
N LEU A 26 -8.17 26.49 -27.65
CA LEU A 26 -8.51 26.82 -26.27
C LEU A 26 -7.67 28.02 -25.82
N ASP A 27 -8.29 28.90 -25.03
CA ASP A 27 -7.59 30.00 -24.38
C ASP A 27 -6.46 29.46 -23.49
N PRO A 28 -5.34 30.19 -23.37
CA PRO A 28 -4.24 29.80 -22.50
C PRO A 28 -4.70 29.68 -21.05
N SER A 29 -4.16 28.70 -20.33
CA SER A 29 -4.44 28.51 -18.90
C SER A 29 -4.11 29.78 -18.12
N SER A 30 -4.98 30.16 -17.18
CA SER A 30 -4.77 31.36 -16.39
C SER A 30 -3.57 31.19 -15.46
N ASN A 31 -2.73 32.22 -15.31
CA ASN A 31 -1.54 32.18 -14.46
C ASN A 31 -1.82 32.01 -12.95
N ASN A 32 -3.05 32.29 -12.49
CA ASN A 32 -3.44 32.14 -11.08
C ASN A 32 -4.86 31.57 -10.99
N PRO A 33 -5.01 30.23 -11.11
CA PRO A 33 -6.31 29.59 -11.02
C PRO A 33 -6.87 29.69 -9.58
N PRO A 34 -8.19 29.76 -9.41
CA PRO A 34 -8.82 29.72 -8.10
C PRO A 34 -8.52 28.38 -7.41
N LEU A 35 -8.30 28.45 -6.10
CA LEU A 35 -8.07 27.29 -5.24
C LEU A 35 -9.33 26.99 -4.42
N LEU A 36 -9.68 25.71 -4.29
CA LEU A 36 -10.85 25.29 -3.53
C LEU A 36 -10.46 24.98 -2.08
N PHE A 37 -11.14 25.65 -1.15
CA PHE A 37 -10.96 25.46 0.28
C PHE A 37 -12.27 25.03 0.96
N ILE A 38 -12.19 24.08 1.88
CA ILE A 38 -13.22 23.78 2.87
C ILE A 38 -12.79 24.42 4.18
N LEU A 39 -13.52 25.45 4.61
CA LEU A 39 -13.27 26.20 5.83
C LEU A 39 -14.32 25.86 6.90
N PRO A 40 -13.98 25.97 8.19
CA PRO A 40 -14.94 25.78 9.27
C PRO A 40 -16.05 26.85 9.21
N GLU A 41 -17.29 26.43 9.41
CA GLU A 41 -18.45 27.34 9.47
C GLU A 41 -18.32 28.37 10.61
N GLY A 42 -18.93 29.55 10.48
CA GLY A 42 -18.85 30.58 11.53
C GLY A 42 -17.42 31.03 11.83
N ALA A 43 -16.57 31.10 10.80
CA ALA A 43 -15.27 31.75 10.92
C ALA A 43 -15.46 33.24 11.26
N SER A 44 -14.69 33.73 12.22
CA SER A 44 -14.66 35.14 12.60
C SER A 44 -14.19 36.00 11.42
N PRO A 45 -14.65 37.26 11.28
CA PRO A 45 -14.14 38.19 10.25
C PRO A 45 -12.64 38.45 10.37
N ASP A 46 -12.05 38.24 11.55
CA ASP A 46 -10.62 38.36 11.79
C ASP A 46 -9.82 37.10 11.41
N ALA A 47 -10.48 36.07 10.86
CA ALA A 47 -9.82 34.85 10.44
C ALA A 47 -8.88 35.09 9.26
N ARG A 48 -7.68 34.50 9.33
CA ARG A 48 -6.59 34.79 8.41
C ARG A 48 -5.74 33.55 8.16
N VAL A 49 -5.21 33.46 6.94
CA VAL A 49 -4.23 32.43 6.59
C VAL A 49 -2.87 32.89 7.08
N VAL A 50 -2.23 32.08 7.91
CA VAL A 50 -0.93 32.37 8.49
C VAL A 50 0.08 31.29 8.11
N THR A 51 1.36 31.63 8.21
CA THR A 51 2.46 30.71 7.92
C THR A 51 3.15 30.43 9.24
N LEU A 52 3.12 29.17 9.67
CA LEU A 52 3.74 28.70 10.91
C LEU A 52 4.70 27.54 10.58
N PRO A 53 5.72 27.31 11.41
CA PRO A 53 6.59 26.15 11.25
C PRO A 53 5.77 24.88 11.44
N ASN A 54 6.04 23.90 10.57
CA ASN A 54 5.46 22.58 10.70
C ASN A 54 6.03 21.92 11.97
N PRO A 55 5.20 21.35 12.85
CA PRO A 55 5.65 20.87 14.13
C PRO A 55 6.60 19.67 14.05
N ALA A 56 6.58 18.88 12.97
CA ALA A 56 7.49 17.74 12.81
C ALA A 56 8.78 18.08 12.04
N THR A 57 8.71 19.03 11.09
CA THR A 57 9.81 19.31 10.14
C THR A 57 10.38 20.73 10.25
N SER A 58 9.77 21.60 11.05
CA SER A 58 10.07 23.03 11.20
C SER A 58 9.96 23.87 9.92
N GLY A 59 9.59 23.27 8.79
CA GLY A 59 9.41 23.99 7.52
C GLY A 59 8.18 24.90 7.50
N PRO A 60 8.18 26.01 6.75
CA PRO A 60 7.05 26.94 6.71
C PRO A 60 5.82 26.28 6.06
N THR A 61 4.71 26.22 6.80
CA THR A 61 3.44 25.64 6.34
C THR A 61 2.27 26.59 6.61
N ARG A 62 1.24 26.52 5.76
CA ARG A 62 0.07 27.41 5.85
C ARG A 62 -0.98 26.81 6.78
N TYR A 63 -1.52 27.64 7.66
CA TYR A 63 -2.60 27.33 8.58
C TYR A 63 -3.71 28.36 8.43
N PHE A 64 -4.94 27.93 8.67
CA PHE A 64 -6.07 28.82 8.85
C PHE A 64 -6.23 29.14 10.33
N PHE A 65 -6.05 30.41 10.69
CA PHE A 65 -6.18 30.88 12.05
C PHE A 65 -7.51 31.60 12.23
N CYS A 66 -8.27 31.20 13.25
CA CYS A 66 -9.47 31.90 13.69
C CYS A 66 -9.33 32.22 15.19
N PRO A 67 -9.49 33.48 15.63
CA PRO A 67 -9.37 33.84 17.05
C PRO A 67 -10.30 33.05 17.99
N GLU A 68 -11.48 32.68 17.51
CA GLU A 68 -12.50 31.98 18.30
C GLU A 68 -12.40 30.46 18.19
N ARG A 69 -12.11 29.94 16.99
CA ARG A 69 -12.08 28.49 16.71
C ARG A 69 -10.67 27.88 16.82
N GLY A 70 -9.64 28.69 16.97
CA GLY A 70 -8.24 28.25 17.06
C GLY A 70 -7.58 28.01 15.69
N ILE A 71 -6.60 27.12 15.68
CA ILE A 71 -5.71 26.89 14.54
C ILE A 71 -6.16 25.65 13.77
N HIS A 72 -6.22 25.78 12.45
CA HIS A 72 -6.58 24.70 11.54
C HIS A 72 -5.47 24.49 10.51
N GLU A 73 -5.06 23.26 10.26
CA GLU A 73 -4.11 22.93 9.20
C GLU A 73 -4.80 22.71 7.87
N PHE A 74 -4.14 23.07 6.78
CA PHE A 74 -4.61 22.72 5.45
C PHE A 74 -4.09 21.35 5.04
N THR A 75 -5.01 20.40 4.89
CA THR A 75 -4.73 19.10 4.27
C THR A 75 -5.10 19.16 2.79
N LYS A 76 -4.16 18.77 1.93
CA LYS A 76 -4.37 18.74 0.48
C LYS A 76 -4.93 17.38 0.06
N VAL A 77 -6.17 17.35 -0.42
CA VAL A 77 -6.78 16.21 -1.08
C VAL A 77 -6.53 16.34 -2.58
N ALA A 78 -5.52 15.64 -3.07
CA ALA A 78 -5.17 15.62 -4.49
C ALA A 78 -5.81 14.43 -5.21
N ALA A 79 -6.20 14.62 -6.46
CA ALA A 79 -6.65 13.52 -7.31
C ALA A 79 -5.51 12.51 -7.55
N PRO A 80 -5.82 11.19 -7.62
CA PRO A 80 -4.81 10.19 -7.96
C PRO A 80 -4.21 10.49 -9.34
N LYS A 81 -2.88 10.47 -9.47
CA LYS A 81 -2.18 10.73 -10.76
C LYS A 81 -2.63 9.82 -11.92
N LYS A 82 -3.21 8.65 -11.59
CA LYS A 82 -3.72 7.68 -12.57
C LYS A 82 -5.08 8.05 -13.17
N THR A 83 -5.84 8.90 -12.51
CA THR A 83 -7.18 9.31 -12.94
C THR A 83 -7.27 10.84 -12.91
N PRO A 84 -7.04 11.52 -14.07
CA PRO A 84 -7.10 12.97 -14.13
C PRO A 84 -8.50 13.46 -13.75
N ARG A 85 -8.56 14.51 -12.93
CA ARG A 85 -9.80 15.15 -12.47
C ARG A 85 -9.60 16.66 -12.51
N SER A 86 -10.68 17.37 -12.84
CA SER A 86 -10.78 18.84 -12.86
C SER A 86 -12.04 19.28 -12.11
N TRP A 87 -12.12 20.56 -11.74
CA TRP A 87 -13.33 21.16 -11.17
C TRP A 87 -13.98 22.14 -12.16
N LEU A 88 -15.31 22.21 -12.15
CA LEU A 88 -16.06 23.29 -12.76
C LEU A 88 -16.67 24.13 -11.63
N VAL A 89 -16.24 25.39 -11.51
CA VAL A 89 -16.76 26.35 -10.55
C VAL A 89 -17.72 27.26 -11.29
N ALA A 90 -18.98 27.30 -10.88
CA ALA A 90 -20.00 28.14 -11.50
C ALA A 90 -20.66 29.01 -10.42
N PRO A 91 -21.11 30.23 -10.77
CA PRO A 91 -21.88 31.06 -9.85
C PRO A 91 -23.23 30.40 -9.58
N ASP A 92 -23.75 30.59 -8.38
CA ASP A 92 -25.11 30.17 -8.05
C ASP A 92 -26.10 31.10 -8.78
N ALA A 93 -27.00 30.51 -9.57
CA ALA A 93 -28.00 31.25 -10.34
C ALA A 93 -28.97 32.07 -9.46
N SER A 94 -29.02 31.79 -8.15
CA SER A 94 -29.87 32.48 -7.18
C SER A 94 -29.25 33.75 -6.54
N ALA A 95 -27.96 34.03 -6.77
CA ALA A 95 -27.21 35.08 -6.07
C ALA A 95 -26.94 36.36 -6.91
N SER A 96 -27.67 36.57 -8.01
CA SER A 96 -27.34 37.56 -9.05
C SER A 96 -27.68 39.03 -8.76
N ASP A 97 -28.03 39.40 -7.53
CA ASP A 97 -28.44 40.79 -7.19
C ASP A 97 -27.31 41.67 -6.61
N CYS A 98 -26.07 41.20 -6.59
CA CYS A 98 -24.92 42.01 -6.15
C CYS A 98 -24.18 42.64 -7.35
N PRO A 99 -23.76 43.92 -7.27
CA PRO A 99 -23.11 44.61 -8.39
C PRO A 99 -21.76 43.95 -8.69
N ALA A 100 -21.46 43.85 -9.98
CA ALA A 100 -20.35 43.10 -10.56
C ALA A 100 -18.99 43.42 -9.93
N ASP A 101 -18.52 42.52 -9.05
CA ASP A 101 -17.10 42.23 -8.98
C ASP A 101 -16.77 41.35 -10.20
N GLU A 102 -15.88 41.81 -11.08
CA GLU A 102 -15.36 41.03 -12.22
C GLU A 102 -14.49 39.85 -11.75
N SER A 103 -14.98 39.01 -10.85
CA SER A 103 -14.28 37.80 -10.45
C SER A 103 -14.37 36.78 -11.60
N LEU A 104 -13.28 36.07 -11.87
CA LEU A 104 -13.21 35.01 -12.90
C LEU A 104 -14.29 33.93 -12.71
N VAL A 105 -14.81 33.80 -11.49
CA VAL A 105 -15.82 32.82 -11.10
C VAL A 105 -17.23 33.24 -11.54
N SER A 106 -17.47 34.53 -11.77
CA SER A 106 -18.78 35.07 -12.17
C SER A 106 -19.28 34.56 -13.54
N LYS A 107 -18.37 34.14 -14.42
CA LYS A 107 -18.70 33.58 -15.75
C LYS A 107 -18.59 32.05 -15.79
N GLY A 108 -18.31 31.42 -14.66
CA GLY A 108 -17.91 30.03 -14.59
C GLY A 108 -16.44 29.83 -14.98
N TYR A 109 -15.75 28.94 -14.27
CA TYR A 109 -14.32 28.70 -14.42
C TYR A 109 -14.00 27.21 -14.27
N THR A 110 -13.21 26.67 -15.20
CA THR A 110 -12.73 25.28 -15.15
C THR A 110 -11.32 25.23 -14.56
N VAL A 111 -11.16 24.60 -13.40
CA VAL A 111 -9.87 24.39 -12.73
C VAL A 111 -9.28 23.07 -13.22
N GLU A 112 -8.10 23.14 -13.85
CA GLU A 112 -7.36 21.97 -14.32
C GLU A 112 -7.02 20.99 -13.19
N ASN A 113 -6.47 21.52 -12.08
CA ASN A 113 -6.09 20.72 -10.93
C ASN A 113 -7.27 20.52 -9.97
N ALA A 114 -7.74 19.29 -9.82
CA ALA A 114 -8.77 18.94 -8.83
C ALA A 114 -8.28 18.89 -7.37
N ASP A 115 -7.37 19.79 -7.00
CA ASP A 115 -6.85 19.89 -5.64
C ASP A 115 -7.88 20.56 -4.73
N LEU A 116 -8.18 19.92 -3.61
CA LEU A 116 -9.09 20.42 -2.58
C LEU A 116 -8.33 20.57 -1.26
N PHE A 117 -8.37 21.76 -0.66
CA PHE A 117 -7.72 22.03 0.62
C PHE A 117 -8.74 22.03 1.74
N VAL A 118 -8.54 21.19 2.76
CA VAL A 118 -9.46 21.09 3.91
C VAL A 118 -8.78 21.65 5.15
N ALA A 119 -9.41 22.64 5.77
CA ALA A 119 -8.97 23.20 7.05
C ALA A 119 -9.44 22.31 8.21
N ALA A 120 -8.55 21.44 8.71
CA ALA A 120 -8.82 20.55 9.83
C ALA A 120 -8.30 21.16 11.14
N PRO A 121 -9.05 21.09 12.26
CA PRO A 121 -8.60 21.65 13.53
C PRO A 121 -7.38 20.91 14.07
N VAL A 122 -6.37 21.67 14.51
CA VAL A 122 -5.13 21.13 15.10
C VAL A 122 -5.02 21.55 16.55
N ASP A 123 -4.48 20.66 17.39
CA ASP A 123 -4.20 21.00 18.78
C ASP A 123 -3.01 21.98 18.86
N PRO A 124 -3.16 23.15 19.52
CA PRO A 124 -2.08 24.11 19.73
C PRO A 124 -0.81 23.52 20.36
N LEU A 125 -0.95 22.42 21.12
CA LEU A 125 0.18 21.69 21.70
C LEU A 125 1.26 21.36 20.66
N PHE A 126 0.86 20.89 19.48
CA PHE A 126 1.84 20.45 18.48
C PHE A 126 2.65 21.63 17.94
N ILE A 127 2.01 22.79 17.76
CA ILE A 127 2.67 24.02 17.33
C ILE A 127 3.58 24.59 18.42
N LEU A 128 3.22 24.40 19.70
CA LEU A 128 4.02 24.83 20.85
C LEU A 128 5.25 23.94 21.08
N LEU A 129 5.16 22.66 20.74
CA LEU A 129 6.16 21.64 21.11
C LEU A 129 7.60 21.97 20.67
N PRO A 130 7.87 22.46 19.43
CA PRO A 130 9.22 22.85 19.02
C PRO A 130 9.84 23.91 19.93
N ALA A 131 9.03 24.85 20.45
CA ALA A 131 9.52 25.93 21.32
C ALA A 131 9.75 25.48 22.78
N LEU A 132 9.13 24.38 23.21
CA LEU A 132 9.32 23.78 24.54
C LEU A 132 10.60 22.94 24.62
N MET A 133 11.14 22.55 23.47
CA MET A 133 12.36 21.75 23.43
C MET A 133 13.59 22.60 23.76
N PRO A 134 14.58 22.02 24.46
CA PRO A 134 15.86 22.69 24.63
C PRO A 134 16.53 22.90 23.26
N ALA A 135 17.28 23.99 23.13
CA ALA A 135 18.12 24.22 21.97
C ALA A 135 19.12 23.05 21.83
N PRO A 136 19.48 22.64 20.59
CA PRO A 136 20.34 21.48 20.36
C PRO A 136 21.71 21.58 21.04
N ASP A 137 22.19 22.80 21.30
CA ASP A 137 23.49 23.08 21.92
C ASP A 137 23.41 23.28 23.44
N SER A 138 22.20 23.27 24.02
CA SER A 138 21.97 23.47 25.45
C SER A 138 21.65 22.14 26.12
N HIS A 139 22.53 21.72 27.03
CA HIS A 139 22.34 20.52 27.84
C HIS A 139 21.41 20.74 29.05
N GLU A 140 21.00 21.98 29.31
CA GLU A 140 20.20 22.32 30.48
C GLU A 140 18.82 22.81 30.06
N GLN A 141 17.80 22.02 30.40
CA GLN A 141 16.42 22.43 30.18
C GLN A 141 15.96 23.34 31.33
N LEU A 142 16.07 24.64 31.10
CA LEU A 142 15.64 25.68 32.04
C LEU A 142 14.12 25.74 32.12
N PHE A 143 13.62 26.10 33.30
CA PHE A 143 12.24 26.48 33.52
C PHE A 143 12.03 27.89 32.95
N LEU A 144 11.12 28.02 31.99
CA LEU A 144 10.85 29.30 31.31
C LEU A 144 9.36 29.63 31.38
N THR A 145 9.03 30.91 31.25
CA THR A 145 7.62 31.33 31.21
C THR A 145 6.98 30.91 29.88
N ILE A 146 5.65 30.88 29.84
CA ILE A 146 4.95 30.61 28.57
C ILE A 146 5.26 31.68 27.53
N ASP A 147 5.47 32.93 27.95
CA ASP A 147 5.76 34.05 27.07
C ASP A 147 7.14 33.91 26.43
N ASP A 148 8.16 33.48 27.19
CA ASP A 148 9.48 33.19 26.63
C ASP A 148 9.44 32.09 25.56
N HIS A 149 8.62 31.06 25.77
CA HIS A 149 8.43 29.99 24.77
C HIS A 149 7.69 30.50 23.53
N LEU A 150 6.66 31.32 23.71
CA LEU A 150 5.91 31.90 22.60
C LEU A 150 6.75 32.92 21.81
N ASP A 151 7.61 33.67 22.46
CA ASP A 151 8.53 34.61 21.81
C ASP A 151 9.57 33.88 20.97
N LYS A 152 10.14 32.77 21.45
CA LYS A 152 11.01 31.89 20.63
C LYS A 152 10.29 31.41 19.36
N LEU A 153 9.04 30.99 19.49
CA LEU A 153 8.26 30.55 18.33
C LEU A 153 7.92 31.73 17.39
N ALA A 154 7.76 32.92 17.95
CA ALA A 154 7.51 34.15 17.20
C ALA A 154 8.75 34.65 16.44
N GLU A 155 9.96 34.38 16.94
CA GLU A 155 11.22 34.62 16.21
C GLU A 155 11.28 33.76 14.93
N GLU A 156 10.85 32.50 15.01
CA GLU A 156 10.76 31.61 13.85
C GLU A 156 9.60 31.98 12.91
N ALA A 157 8.50 32.50 13.45
CA ALA A 157 7.26 32.77 12.72
C ALA A 157 6.72 34.19 12.96
N LYS A 158 7.09 35.14 12.09
CA LYS A 158 6.61 36.54 12.14
C LYS A 158 5.07 36.67 12.18
N HIS A 159 4.36 35.78 11.48
CA HIS A 159 2.90 35.80 11.48
C HIS A 159 2.34 35.42 12.85
N LEU A 160 3.04 34.57 13.62
CA LEU A 160 2.63 34.17 14.96
C LEU A 160 2.75 35.32 15.96
N THR A 161 3.78 36.17 15.87
CA THR A 161 3.95 37.34 16.75
C THR A 161 2.71 38.22 16.75
N HIS A 162 2.16 38.48 15.56
CA HIS A 162 0.95 39.29 15.41
C HIS A 162 -0.28 38.58 16.00
N LEU A 163 -0.37 37.26 15.86
CA LEU A 163 -1.47 36.48 16.41
C LEU A 163 -1.45 36.43 17.94
N ILE A 164 -0.30 36.17 18.55
CA ILE A 164 -0.14 36.13 20.01
C ILE A 164 -0.53 37.48 20.61
N ARG A 165 -0.08 38.59 20.02
CA ARG A 165 -0.40 39.95 20.51
C ARG A 165 -1.85 40.37 20.30
N SER A 166 -2.49 39.91 19.22
CA SER A 166 -3.84 40.38 18.85
C SER A 166 -4.98 39.52 19.42
N THR A 167 -4.71 38.30 19.90
CA THR A 167 -5.77 37.32 20.16
C THR A 167 -5.67 36.63 21.52
N LYS A 168 -6.83 36.19 22.02
CA LYS A 168 -6.99 35.46 23.28
C LYS A 168 -6.57 33.97 23.17
N ILE A 169 -5.60 33.63 22.32
CA ILE A 169 -5.16 32.24 22.14
C ILE A 169 -4.09 31.80 23.15
N GLN A 170 -3.39 32.76 23.76
CA GLN A 170 -2.35 32.51 24.77
C GLN A 170 -2.80 31.59 25.93
N PRO A 171 -4.01 31.74 26.52
CA PRO A 171 -4.50 30.82 27.55
C PRO A 171 -4.67 29.37 27.04
N SER A 172 -4.94 29.20 25.73
CA SER A 172 -5.01 27.87 25.12
C SER A 172 -3.63 27.21 25.08
N PHE A 173 -2.60 27.98 24.72
CA PHE A 173 -1.21 27.51 24.77
C PHE A 173 -0.77 27.20 26.20
N GLU A 174 -1.06 28.08 27.16
CA GLU A 174 -0.73 27.85 28.57
C GLU A 174 -1.39 26.58 29.12
N LYS A 175 -2.69 26.38 28.86
CA LYS A 175 -3.41 25.17 29.27
C LYS A 175 -2.81 23.90 28.68
N ARG A 176 -2.33 23.96 27.43
CA ARG A 176 -1.68 22.81 26.78
C ARG A 176 -0.24 22.60 27.28
N ALA A 177 0.48 23.67 27.62
CA ALA A 177 1.79 23.59 28.27
C ALA A 177 1.67 22.91 29.64
N ASP A 178 0.68 23.30 30.45
CA ASP A 178 0.43 22.73 31.78
C ASP A 178 0.20 21.20 31.76
N ALA A 179 -0.45 20.71 30.69
CA ALA A 179 -0.72 19.28 30.52
C ALA A 179 0.53 18.44 30.18
N VAL A 180 1.57 19.06 29.64
CA VAL A 180 2.72 18.36 29.03
C VAL A 180 4.04 18.69 29.75
N CYS A 181 4.12 19.83 30.40
CA CYS A 181 5.30 20.31 31.11
C CYS A 181 5.21 20.03 32.62
N ASP A 182 6.37 19.91 33.26
CA ASP A 182 6.49 20.14 34.70
C ASP A 182 6.35 21.64 34.95
N ASN A 183 5.52 22.00 35.92
CA ASN A 183 5.22 23.38 36.27
C ASN A 183 5.81 23.71 37.64
N VAL A 184 6.34 24.92 37.77
CA VAL A 184 6.75 25.50 39.06
C VAL A 184 6.06 26.86 39.17
N ASP A 185 5.24 27.01 40.20
CA ASP A 185 4.51 28.25 40.47
C ASP A 185 5.36 29.16 41.37
N LEU A 186 5.77 30.30 40.84
CA LEU A 186 6.52 31.33 41.58
C LEU A 186 5.60 32.47 42.07
N GLY A 187 4.29 32.22 42.16
CA GLY A 187 3.28 33.13 42.72
C GLY A 187 2.77 34.18 41.73
N HIS A 188 3.65 34.76 40.93
CA HIS A 188 3.26 35.73 39.88
C HIS A 188 3.24 35.12 38.47
N GLU A 189 4.06 34.10 38.22
CA GLU A 189 4.17 33.44 36.92
C GLU A 189 4.44 31.94 37.10
N LYS A 190 3.94 31.15 36.15
CA LYS A 190 4.22 29.72 36.06
C LYS A 190 5.35 29.49 35.09
N MET A 191 6.36 28.75 35.54
CA MET A 191 7.44 28.31 34.68
C MET A 191 7.22 26.87 34.26
N PHE A 192 7.54 26.58 33.00
CA PHE A 192 7.30 25.30 32.34
C PHE A 192 8.62 24.67 31.91
N ARG A 193 8.69 23.35 32.03
CA ARG A 193 9.76 22.51 31.49
C ARG A 193 9.15 21.26 30.85
N LEU A 194 9.49 20.92 29.61
CA LEU A 194 8.92 19.76 28.93
C LEU A 194 9.21 18.47 29.69
N SER A 195 8.17 17.68 30.00
CA SER A 195 8.30 16.36 30.61
C SER A 195 7.91 15.29 29.60
N ASN A 196 8.85 14.40 29.27
CA ASN A 196 8.61 13.33 28.29
C ASN A 196 7.53 12.34 28.76
N GLU A 197 7.37 12.14 30.08
CA GLU A 197 6.36 11.24 30.64
C GLU A 197 4.95 11.81 30.51
N LYS A 198 4.77 13.10 30.83
CA LYS A 198 3.50 13.80 30.66
C LYS A 198 3.12 13.92 29.18
N LEU A 199 4.10 14.25 28.33
CA LEU A 199 3.92 14.27 26.88
C LEU A 199 3.42 12.91 26.37
N LEU A 200 4.09 11.82 26.77
CA LEU A 200 3.69 10.48 26.37
C LEU A 200 2.26 10.15 26.81
N THR A 201 1.90 10.52 28.04
CA THR A 201 0.56 10.31 28.59
C THR A 201 -0.51 11.06 27.78
N GLU A 202 -0.26 12.32 27.41
CA GLU A 202 -1.16 13.10 26.56
C GLU A 202 -1.26 12.54 25.13
N LEU A 203 -0.14 12.06 24.55
CA LEU A 203 -0.13 11.43 23.24
C LEU A 203 -0.93 10.12 23.23
N VAL A 204 -0.81 9.31 24.27
CA VAL A 204 -1.59 8.08 24.42
C VAL A 204 -3.08 8.37 24.59
N LYS A 205 -3.45 9.41 25.35
CA LYS A 205 -4.86 9.86 25.42
C LYS A 205 -5.41 10.27 24.05
N LYS A 206 -4.60 10.98 23.25
CA LYS A 206 -4.98 11.38 21.87
C LYS A 206 -5.10 10.17 20.95
N ALA A 207 -4.13 9.27 20.99
CA ALA A 207 -4.14 8.05 20.19
C ALA A 207 -5.32 7.14 20.54
N ASN A 208 -5.68 7.03 21.83
CA ASN A 208 -6.90 6.34 22.27
C ASN A 208 -8.17 7.00 21.73
N ARG A 209 -8.26 8.33 21.72
CA ARG A 209 -9.41 9.06 21.14
C ARG A 209 -9.54 8.81 19.64
N MET A 210 -8.41 8.80 18.92
CA MET A 210 -8.37 8.46 17.50
C MET A 210 -8.80 7.00 17.27
N ALA A 211 -8.32 6.06 18.08
CA ALA A 211 -8.69 4.65 17.97
C ALA A 211 -10.16 4.38 18.33
N ALA A 212 -10.72 5.12 19.29
CA ALA A 212 -12.12 5.00 19.71
C ALA A 212 -13.11 5.51 18.65
N ASN A 213 -12.76 6.60 17.96
CA ASN A 213 -13.55 7.13 16.85
C ASN A 213 -13.37 6.35 15.54
N GLY A 214 -12.50 5.33 15.55
CA GLY A 214 -12.12 4.56 14.36
C GLY A 214 -11.00 5.22 13.57
N LEU A 215 -10.07 4.40 13.08
CA LEU A 215 -9.10 4.85 12.08
C LEU A 215 -9.80 4.95 10.71
N PRO A 216 -9.33 5.81 9.79
CA PRO A 216 -9.83 5.81 8.41
C PRO A 216 -9.77 4.41 7.81
N ALA A 217 -10.80 4.02 7.05
CA ALA A 217 -10.94 2.66 6.52
C ALA A 217 -9.74 2.18 5.68
N SER A 218 -9.08 3.10 4.96
CA SER A 218 -7.85 2.80 4.23
C SER A 218 -6.67 2.48 5.16
N ILE A 219 -6.52 3.22 6.26
CA ILE A 219 -5.46 2.96 7.24
C ILE A 219 -5.75 1.65 7.99
N GLU A 220 -7.01 1.42 8.36
CA GLU A 220 -7.39 0.20 9.05
C GLU A 220 -7.19 -1.05 8.19
N SER A 221 -7.61 -1.04 6.92
CA SER A 221 -7.40 -2.17 6.02
C SER A 221 -5.91 -2.46 5.76
N HIS A 222 -5.13 -1.44 5.41
CA HIS A 222 -3.72 -1.63 5.04
C HIS A 222 -2.79 -1.88 6.22
N PHE A 223 -2.97 -1.16 7.33
CA PHE A 223 -2.04 -1.26 8.45
C PHE A 223 -2.51 -2.24 9.51
N VAL A 224 -3.82 -2.34 9.77
CA VAL A 224 -4.35 -3.19 10.85
C VAL A 224 -4.73 -4.57 10.33
N GLN A 225 -5.66 -4.65 9.38
CA GLN A 225 -6.22 -5.93 8.92
C GLN A 225 -5.20 -6.77 8.15
N GLU A 226 -4.44 -6.16 7.24
CA GLU A 226 -3.45 -6.90 6.45
C GLU A 226 -2.29 -7.43 7.30
N ALA A 227 -1.86 -6.69 8.34
CA ALA A 227 -0.79 -7.18 9.21
C ALA A 227 -1.27 -8.32 10.12
N LEU A 228 -2.52 -8.24 10.61
CA LEU A 228 -3.15 -9.29 11.43
C LEU A 228 -3.61 -10.51 10.60
N ARG A 229 -3.54 -10.44 9.27
CA ARG A 229 -3.95 -11.54 8.39
C ARG A 229 -2.99 -12.73 8.51
N ILE A 230 -3.53 -13.85 8.97
CA ILE A 230 -2.85 -15.15 9.01
C ILE A 230 -2.88 -15.78 7.61
N PRO A 231 -1.74 -16.25 7.07
CA PRO A 231 -1.74 -17.01 5.83
C PRO A 231 -2.37 -18.38 6.04
N MET A 232 -3.37 -18.71 5.22
CA MET A 232 -3.95 -20.04 5.24
C MET A 232 -2.94 -21.07 4.70
N MET A 233 -2.64 -22.07 5.51
CA MET A 233 -1.88 -23.24 5.10
C MET A 233 -2.88 -24.24 4.52
N ALA A 234 -2.78 -24.53 3.22
CA ALA A 234 -3.56 -25.61 2.62
C ALA A 234 -3.03 -26.94 3.18
N VAL A 235 -3.72 -27.48 4.19
CA VAL A 235 -3.46 -28.83 4.68
C VAL A 235 -3.91 -29.79 3.58
N GLN A 236 -2.97 -30.49 2.94
CA GLN A 236 -3.30 -31.63 2.08
C GLN A 236 -3.90 -32.73 2.97
N ARG A 237 -5.17 -33.06 2.75
CA ARG A 237 -5.78 -34.28 3.30
C ARG A 237 -5.03 -35.48 2.70
N THR A 238 -4.27 -36.19 3.52
CA THR A 238 -3.86 -37.56 3.20
C THR A 238 -5.05 -38.47 3.50
N GLU A 239 -5.72 -38.94 2.45
CA GLU A 239 -6.67 -40.06 2.54
C GLU A 239 -5.88 -41.33 2.87
N SER A 240 -5.96 -41.78 4.12
CA SER A 240 -5.57 -43.14 4.48
C SER A 240 -6.80 -44.03 4.31
N GLN A 241 -6.81 -44.76 3.20
CA GLN A 241 -7.77 -45.78 2.84
C GLN A 241 -7.17 -47.14 3.27
N GLU A 242 -7.75 -47.77 4.28
CA GLU A 242 -7.55 -49.20 4.55
C GLU A 242 -8.94 -49.85 4.64
N GLU A 243 -9.21 -50.69 3.64
CA GLU A 243 -10.33 -51.63 3.60
C GLU A 243 -9.91 -52.94 4.27
N GLU A 244 -10.79 -53.52 5.11
CA GLU A 244 -10.91 -54.97 5.18
C GLU A 244 -12.37 -55.36 5.50
N ALA A 245 -12.84 -56.42 4.85
CA ALA A 245 -14.24 -56.65 4.55
C ALA A 245 -14.84 -57.92 5.20
N SER A 246 -16.08 -57.79 5.72
CA SER A 246 -17.26 -58.68 5.54
C SER A 246 -17.41 -60.01 6.36
N PRO A 247 -18.57 -60.75 6.34
CA PRO A 247 -19.91 -60.53 6.96
C PRO A 247 -20.57 -61.86 7.53
N PRO A 248 -21.92 -62.17 7.56
CA PRO A 248 -23.19 -61.47 7.93
C PRO A 248 -24.19 -62.26 8.88
N THR A 249 -25.38 -61.67 9.10
CA THR A 249 -26.75 -62.21 9.48
C THR A 249 -27.16 -62.08 10.97
N ILE A 250 -28.37 -61.67 11.42
CA ILE A 250 -29.78 -61.79 10.95
C ILE A 250 -30.65 -60.57 11.42
N ASP A 251 -31.72 -60.30 10.67
CA ASP A 251 -32.81 -59.29 10.79
C ASP A 251 -33.65 -59.25 12.09
N THR A 252 -34.37 -58.14 12.37
CA THR A 252 -35.86 -58.02 12.32
C THR A 252 -36.41 -56.73 13.01
N ASP A 253 -37.02 -55.87 12.17
CA ASP A 253 -38.26 -55.06 12.29
C ASP A 253 -38.41 -53.69 13.04
N SER A 254 -39.08 -52.78 12.30
CA SER A 254 -39.99 -51.64 12.64
C SER A 254 -39.44 -50.43 13.45
N THR A 255 -39.72 -49.14 13.18
CA THR A 255 -40.73 -48.42 12.39
C THR A 255 -40.27 -46.95 12.15
N THR A 256 -40.59 -46.36 11.00
CA THR A 256 -40.47 -44.91 10.60
C THR A 256 -41.50 -44.00 11.30
N PRO A 257 -41.53 -42.63 11.18
CA PRO A 257 -40.94 -41.71 10.16
C PRO A 257 -40.23 -40.44 10.72
N SER A 258 -39.43 -39.65 9.99
CA SER A 258 -39.91 -38.60 9.06
C SER A 258 -38.74 -37.83 8.40
N THR A 259 -38.82 -37.67 7.07
CA THR A 259 -38.48 -36.48 6.23
C THR A 259 -37.18 -35.68 6.44
N SER A 260 -36.21 -35.82 5.51
CA SER A 260 -35.79 -34.76 4.55
C SER A 260 -34.56 -35.14 3.70
N ALA A 261 -34.56 -34.64 2.45
CA ALA A 261 -33.43 -34.38 1.54
C ALA A 261 -32.83 -35.52 0.66
N ASN A 262 -33.33 -35.63 -0.58
CA ASN A 262 -32.54 -36.02 -1.77
C ASN A 262 -31.98 -34.71 -2.39
N GLN A 263 -30.66 -34.47 -2.46
CA GLN A 263 -29.66 -35.01 -3.38
C GLN A 263 -30.02 -34.90 -4.88
N SER A 264 -29.29 -34.00 -5.56
CA SER A 264 -28.97 -34.13 -6.98
C SER A 264 -27.50 -33.79 -7.19
N GLN A 265 -26.81 -34.75 -7.79
CA GLN A 265 -25.45 -34.72 -8.28
C GLN A 265 -25.31 -33.72 -9.43
N VAL A 266 -24.14 -33.08 -9.56
CA VAL A 266 -23.22 -33.17 -10.71
C VAL A 266 -21.92 -32.48 -10.30
N SER A 267 -20.86 -33.26 -10.15
CA SER A 267 -19.49 -32.78 -10.07
C SER A 267 -18.97 -32.54 -11.48
N ALA A 268 -18.60 -31.31 -11.79
CA ALA A 268 -17.67 -30.97 -12.86
C ALA A 268 -16.52 -30.18 -12.21
N VAL A 269 -15.37 -30.83 -12.10
CA VAL A 269 -14.13 -30.28 -11.56
C VAL A 269 -13.63 -29.19 -12.52
N THR A 270 -13.58 -27.95 -12.04
CA THR A 270 -12.69 -26.93 -12.60
C THR A 270 -11.80 -26.47 -11.47
N GLU A 271 -10.51 -26.77 -11.57
CA GLU A 271 -9.47 -26.27 -10.65
C GLU A 271 -9.38 -24.74 -10.77
N ALA A 272 -10.15 -24.06 -9.93
CA ALA A 272 -9.87 -22.71 -9.49
C ALA A 272 -9.53 -22.80 -8.01
N THR A 273 -8.26 -22.58 -7.70
CA THR A 273 -7.75 -22.42 -6.33
C THR A 273 -8.37 -21.18 -5.70
N SER A 274 -9.63 -21.27 -5.28
CA SER A 274 -10.29 -20.24 -4.50
C SER A 274 -9.69 -20.26 -3.09
N LEU A 275 -8.91 -19.22 -2.80
CA LEU A 275 -8.47 -18.84 -1.46
C LEU A 275 -9.71 -18.51 -0.61
N THR A 276 -10.35 -19.52 -0.03
CA THR A 276 -11.47 -19.32 0.89
C THR A 276 -10.91 -18.83 2.23
N SER A 277 -10.81 -17.52 2.40
CA SER A 277 -10.47 -16.86 3.67
C SER A 277 -11.48 -17.26 4.76
N ALA A 278 -11.07 -18.03 5.76
CA ALA A 278 -11.78 -18.09 7.03
C ALA A 278 -11.35 -16.88 7.87
N PRO A 279 -12.27 -16.01 8.32
CA PRO A 279 -11.94 -14.90 9.19
C PRO A 279 -11.83 -15.43 10.62
N GLU A 280 -10.69 -16.01 10.97
CA GLU A 280 -10.37 -16.13 12.38
C GLU A 280 -10.01 -14.70 12.84
N SER A 281 -11.06 -13.95 13.22
CA SER A 281 -10.94 -12.59 13.70
C SER A 281 -9.95 -12.59 14.86
N ALA A 282 -8.84 -11.87 14.71
CA ALA A 282 -7.88 -11.70 15.79
C ALA A 282 -8.62 -11.27 17.07
N PRO A 283 -8.13 -11.69 18.26
CA PRO A 283 -8.74 -11.30 19.53
C PRO A 283 -8.95 -9.78 19.58
N GLY A 284 -10.16 -9.33 19.97
CA GLY A 284 -10.55 -7.92 19.90
C GLY A 284 -9.61 -6.98 20.66
N ASN A 285 -8.97 -7.47 21.73
CA ASN A 285 -7.94 -6.79 22.50
C ASN A 285 -6.64 -6.57 21.71
N VAL A 286 -6.21 -7.51 20.87
CA VAL A 286 -5.00 -7.35 20.03
C VAL A 286 -5.27 -6.34 18.92
N THR A 287 -6.46 -6.37 18.34
CA THR A 287 -6.88 -5.41 17.31
C THR A 287 -6.92 -3.97 17.86
N SER A 288 -7.48 -3.77 19.07
CA SER A 288 -7.50 -2.44 19.69
C SER A 288 -6.11 -1.93 20.05
N LEU A 289 -5.22 -2.79 20.56
CA LEU A 289 -3.81 -2.44 20.80
C LEU A 289 -3.09 -2.08 19.50
N PHE A 290 -3.37 -2.77 18.41
CA PHE A 290 -2.72 -2.48 17.13
C PHE A 290 -3.25 -1.19 16.48
N ARG A 291 -4.56 -0.92 16.59
CA ARG A 291 -5.13 0.39 16.24
C ARG A 291 -4.47 1.52 17.03
N LEU A 292 -4.27 1.32 18.33
CA LEU A 292 -3.59 2.29 19.20
C LEU A 292 -2.13 2.51 18.79
N ARG A 293 -1.36 1.45 18.53
CA ARG A 293 0.02 1.55 18.02
C ARG A 293 0.06 2.31 16.69
N THR A 294 -0.88 2.02 15.79
CA THR A 294 -0.98 2.68 14.48
C THR A 294 -1.30 4.17 14.63
N ALA A 295 -2.26 4.52 15.50
CA ALA A 295 -2.60 5.91 15.79
C ALA A 295 -1.42 6.68 16.42
N LEU A 296 -0.70 6.06 17.35
CA LEU A 296 0.48 6.65 17.97
C LEU A 296 1.60 6.89 16.95
N ASN A 297 1.88 5.91 16.08
CA ASN A 297 2.85 6.05 15.01
C ASN A 297 2.47 7.17 14.03
N LEU A 298 1.18 7.29 13.70
CA LEU A 298 0.69 8.38 12.85
C LEU A 298 0.96 9.73 13.50
N LEU A 299 0.62 9.91 14.79
CA LEU A 299 0.89 11.14 15.53
C LEU A 299 2.38 11.48 15.59
N LEU A 300 3.22 10.49 15.90
CA LEU A 300 4.68 10.66 15.96
C LEU A 300 5.25 11.09 14.60
N SER A 301 4.78 10.48 13.51
CA SER A 301 5.27 10.77 12.15
C SER A 301 4.80 12.13 11.61
N THR A 302 3.65 12.64 12.07
CA THR A 302 2.99 13.80 11.46
C THR A 302 3.20 15.10 12.25
N TYR A 303 3.21 15.02 13.58
CA TYR A 303 3.20 16.21 14.43
C TYR A 303 4.35 16.31 15.43
N ILE A 304 5.19 15.28 15.58
CA ILE A 304 6.25 15.26 16.60
C ILE A 304 7.63 15.36 15.94
N PRO A 305 8.49 16.30 16.38
CA PRO A 305 9.89 16.37 15.95
C PRO A 305 10.64 15.06 16.15
N SER A 306 11.48 14.68 15.19
CA SER A 306 12.24 13.42 15.20
C SER A 306 13.14 13.24 16.43
N THR A 307 13.61 14.35 17.02
CA THR A 307 14.42 14.36 18.25
C THR A 307 13.72 13.74 19.45
N LEU A 308 12.38 13.85 19.53
CA LEU A 308 11.58 13.30 20.61
C LEU A 308 11.19 11.83 20.38
N HIS A 309 11.43 11.29 19.18
CA HIS A 309 11.01 9.91 18.87
C HIS A 309 11.78 8.90 19.70
N THR A 310 13.10 9.05 19.84
CA THR A 310 13.94 8.12 20.63
C THR A 310 13.58 8.12 22.13
N PRO A 311 13.50 9.27 22.83
CA PRO A 311 13.13 9.27 24.25
C PRO A 311 11.71 8.74 24.48
N LEU A 312 10.74 9.10 23.63
CA LEU A 312 9.36 8.61 23.75
C LEU A 312 9.26 7.09 23.50
N ASN A 313 9.96 6.57 22.48
CA ASN A 313 9.99 5.13 22.23
C ASN A 313 10.70 4.34 23.33
N THR A 314 11.66 4.95 24.01
CA THR A 314 12.34 4.33 25.16
C THR A 314 11.40 4.26 26.36
N LEU A 315 10.65 5.33 26.64
CA LEU A 315 9.62 5.36 27.69
C LEU A 315 8.43 4.44 27.40
N LEU A 316 8.10 4.21 26.12
CA LEU A 316 7.08 3.22 25.75
C LEU A 316 7.50 1.78 26.03
N LYS A 317 8.81 1.50 26.07
CA LYS A 317 9.35 0.18 26.37
C LYS A 317 9.65 -0.03 27.86
N SER A 318 9.65 1.04 28.66
CA SER A 318 9.87 0.94 30.10
C SER A 318 8.62 0.46 30.82
N SER A 319 8.81 -0.08 32.02
CA SER A 319 7.72 -0.56 32.89
C SER A 319 6.80 0.55 33.40
N SER A 320 7.19 1.82 33.22
CA SER A 320 6.37 3.01 33.51
C SER A 320 5.45 3.41 32.35
N SER A 321 5.47 2.66 31.24
CA SER A 321 4.63 2.96 30.09
C SER A 321 3.14 2.89 30.46
N PRO A 322 2.32 3.82 29.96
CA PRO A 322 0.88 3.82 30.23
C PRO A 322 0.13 2.67 29.52
N VAL A 323 0.78 1.96 28.58
CA VAL A 323 0.17 0.92 27.75
C VAL A 323 1.19 -0.19 27.49
N ASP A 324 0.80 -1.43 27.77
CA ASP A 324 1.60 -2.61 27.45
C ASP A 324 1.29 -3.13 26.03
N PHE A 325 2.31 -3.13 25.18
CA PHE A 325 2.26 -3.68 23.81
C PHE A 325 2.81 -5.11 23.71
N ALA A 326 3.25 -5.73 24.80
CA ALA A 326 3.81 -7.10 24.78
C ALA A 326 2.84 -8.16 24.22
N PRO A 327 1.52 -8.15 24.54
CA PRO A 327 0.58 -9.11 23.94
C PRO A 327 0.47 -8.97 22.42
N LEU A 328 0.51 -7.74 21.93
CA LEU A 328 0.48 -7.44 20.50
C LEU A 328 1.76 -7.94 19.81
N GLU A 329 2.93 -7.68 20.38
CA GLU A 329 4.21 -8.10 19.80
C GLU A 329 4.34 -9.64 19.77
N CYS A 330 3.86 -10.32 20.82
CA CYS A 330 3.77 -11.78 20.85
C CYS A 330 2.85 -12.33 19.75
N HIS A 331 1.71 -11.68 19.50
CA HIS A 331 0.82 -12.11 18.43
C HIS A 331 1.40 -11.84 17.03
N LEU A 332 2.04 -10.69 16.83
CA LEU A 332 2.68 -10.35 15.56
C LEU A 332 3.86 -11.29 15.26
N SER A 333 4.65 -11.69 16.26
CA SER A 333 5.72 -12.67 16.10
C SER A 333 5.17 -14.06 15.75
N HIS A 334 4.05 -14.47 16.37
CA HIS A 334 3.35 -15.70 16.00
C HIS A 334 2.88 -15.70 14.54
N ILE A 335 2.28 -14.59 14.08
CA ILE A 335 1.87 -14.44 12.67
C ILE A 335 3.08 -14.46 11.74
N ALA A 336 4.19 -13.82 12.12
CA ALA A 336 5.42 -13.82 11.32
C ALA A 336 6.01 -15.24 11.19
N ASP A 337 5.97 -16.04 12.25
CA ASP A 337 6.38 -17.44 12.22
C ASP A 337 5.46 -18.30 11.33
N GLN A 338 4.15 -18.09 11.39
CA GLN A 338 3.21 -18.76 10.48
C GLN A 338 3.44 -18.35 9.02
N LYS A 339 3.71 -17.06 8.74
CA LYS A 339 4.11 -16.54 7.41
C LYS A 339 5.37 -17.23 6.91
N ARG A 340 6.40 -17.34 7.76
CA ARG A 340 7.65 -18.03 7.43
C ARG A 340 7.44 -19.52 7.16
N ARG A 341 6.66 -20.22 7.98
CA ARG A 341 6.35 -21.65 7.79
C ARG A 341 5.56 -21.90 6.51
N ALA A 342 4.53 -21.09 6.23
CA ALA A 342 3.75 -21.18 5.01
C ALA A 342 4.60 -20.92 3.75
N GLN A 343 5.50 -19.93 3.81
CA GLN A 343 6.45 -19.66 2.72
C GLN A 343 7.42 -20.83 2.51
N ALA A 344 7.94 -21.42 3.59
CA ALA A 344 8.82 -22.60 3.50
C ALA A 344 8.11 -23.80 2.85
N LEU A 345 6.85 -24.08 3.22
CA LEU A 345 6.06 -25.14 2.58
C LEU A 345 5.78 -24.85 1.10
N ARG A 346 5.48 -23.60 0.74
CA ARG A 346 5.31 -23.22 -0.68
C ARG A 346 6.59 -23.45 -1.46
N SER A 347 7.75 -23.05 -0.92
CA SER A 347 9.05 -23.31 -1.55
C SER A 347 9.34 -24.81 -1.69
N LEU A 348 8.99 -25.64 -0.70
CA LEU A 348 9.12 -27.10 -0.81
C LEU A 348 8.18 -27.67 -1.89
N SER A 349 6.92 -27.22 -1.94
CA SER A 349 5.96 -27.67 -2.95
C SER A 349 6.35 -27.27 -4.37
N ASP A 350 6.88 -26.05 -4.57
CA ASP A 350 7.36 -25.56 -5.86
C ASP A 350 8.59 -26.37 -6.32
N ASN A 351 9.53 -26.65 -5.41
CA ASN A 351 10.68 -27.52 -5.72
C ASN A 351 10.27 -28.96 -6.05
N ILE A 352 9.27 -29.53 -5.36
CA ILE A 352 8.76 -30.89 -5.65
C ILE A 352 8.02 -30.92 -7.00
N SER A 353 7.22 -29.89 -7.30
CA SER A 353 6.51 -29.77 -8.58
C SER A 353 7.49 -29.68 -9.76
N ARG A 354 8.51 -28.82 -9.65
CA ARG A 354 9.57 -28.70 -10.67
C ARG A 354 10.35 -30.00 -10.82
N LYS A 355 10.65 -30.72 -9.73
CA LYS A 355 11.37 -31.99 -9.80
C LYS A 355 10.55 -33.10 -10.46
N ARG A 356 9.22 -33.13 -10.31
CA ARG A 356 8.37 -34.07 -11.08
C ARG A 356 8.27 -33.71 -12.56
N SER A 357 8.34 -32.43 -12.91
CA SER A 357 8.41 -32.01 -14.32
C SER A 357 9.77 -32.31 -14.97
N GLY A 358 10.87 -32.27 -14.22
CA GLY A 358 12.23 -32.49 -14.72
C GLY A 358 12.63 -33.96 -14.94
N VAL A 359 11.96 -34.92 -14.30
CA VAL A 359 12.28 -36.36 -14.49
C VAL A 359 11.98 -36.83 -15.92
N ASN A 360 11.07 -36.18 -16.64
CA ASN A 360 10.80 -36.50 -18.04
C ASN A 360 11.82 -35.86 -19.02
N ASP A 361 12.57 -34.85 -18.55
CA ASP A 361 13.52 -34.07 -19.37
C ASP A 361 14.98 -34.50 -19.14
N GLU A 362 15.35 -34.93 -17.92
CA GLU A 362 16.69 -35.46 -17.61
C GLU A 362 17.02 -36.73 -18.42
N GLU A 363 16.04 -37.63 -18.62
CA GLU A 363 16.26 -38.84 -19.45
C GLU A 363 16.39 -38.50 -20.95
N ALA A 364 15.79 -37.39 -21.41
CA ALA A 364 15.92 -36.90 -22.77
C ALA A 364 17.29 -36.21 -22.98
N GLU A 365 17.72 -35.37 -22.05
CA GLU A 365 19.03 -34.69 -22.09
C GLU A 365 20.20 -35.68 -21.99
N GLU A 366 20.08 -36.75 -21.19
CA GLU A 366 21.13 -37.78 -21.09
C GLU A 366 21.27 -38.61 -22.39
N ARG A 367 20.16 -38.88 -23.09
CA ARG A 367 20.19 -39.49 -24.44
C ARG A 367 20.79 -38.56 -25.49
N GLU A 368 20.58 -37.25 -25.39
CA GLU A 368 21.18 -36.29 -26.31
C GLU A 368 22.67 -36.07 -26.04
N ALA A 369 23.10 -36.03 -24.78
CA ALA A 369 24.51 -35.92 -24.40
C ALA A 369 25.32 -37.16 -24.80
N THR A 370 24.77 -38.36 -24.65
CA THR A 370 25.41 -39.61 -25.09
C THR A 370 25.50 -39.70 -26.63
N LYS A 371 24.49 -39.21 -27.35
CA LYS A 371 24.51 -39.12 -28.82
C LYS A 371 25.53 -38.09 -29.31
N ARG A 372 25.72 -36.99 -28.59
CA ARG A 372 26.73 -35.96 -28.91
C ARG A 372 28.16 -36.47 -28.70
N ARG A 373 28.43 -37.18 -27.60
CA ARG A 373 29.73 -37.82 -27.35
C ARG A 373 30.09 -38.89 -28.38
N LYS A 374 29.14 -39.72 -28.82
CA LYS A 374 29.38 -40.72 -29.88
C LYS A 374 29.73 -40.08 -31.23
N LYS A 375 29.09 -38.97 -31.58
CA LYS A 375 29.40 -38.23 -32.83
C LYS A 375 30.79 -37.59 -32.79
N GLU A 376 31.18 -37.00 -31.66
CA GLU A 376 32.50 -36.40 -31.49
C GLU A 376 33.62 -37.46 -31.52
N GLU A 377 33.38 -38.65 -30.97
CA GLU A 377 34.34 -39.76 -31.01
C GLU A 377 34.51 -40.35 -32.42
N GLU A 378 33.42 -40.46 -33.20
CA GLU A 378 33.51 -40.86 -34.62
C GLU A 378 34.21 -39.80 -35.49
N GLU A 379 34.01 -38.51 -35.21
CA GLU A 379 34.66 -37.44 -35.94
C GLU A 379 36.15 -37.35 -35.61
N ALA A 380 36.53 -37.61 -34.35
CA ALA A 380 37.93 -37.74 -33.93
C ALA A 380 38.62 -38.93 -34.63
N LYS A 381 37.95 -40.09 -34.75
CA LYS A 381 38.46 -41.24 -35.50
C LYS A 381 38.65 -40.94 -36.99
N LYS A 382 37.79 -40.11 -37.60
CA LYS A 382 37.94 -39.64 -39.01
C LYS A 382 39.07 -38.63 -39.19
N LYS A 383 39.39 -37.83 -38.16
CA LYS A 383 40.50 -36.87 -38.17
C LYS A 383 41.87 -37.55 -37.96
N ASN A 384 41.92 -38.65 -37.20
CA ASN A 384 43.17 -39.37 -36.90
C ASN A 384 43.61 -40.41 -37.97
N THR A 385 43.05 -40.35 -39.19
CA THR A 385 43.45 -41.24 -40.28
C THR A 385 44.36 -40.51 -41.27
N SER A 386 45.53 -41.10 -41.53
CA SER A 386 46.56 -40.50 -42.40
C SER A 386 46.09 -40.43 -43.86
N ARG A 387 46.69 -39.50 -44.62
CA ARG A 387 46.32 -39.23 -46.03
C ARG A 387 46.46 -40.49 -46.92
N GLY A 388 47.40 -41.39 -46.60
CA GLY A 388 47.57 -42.67 -47.28
C GLY A 388 46.41 -43.65 -47.07
N VAL A 389 45.87 -43.75 -45.85
CA VAL A 389 44.69 -44.58 -45.54
C VAL A 389 43.43 -44.04 -46.24
N LYS A 390 43.31 -42.71 -46.33
CA LYS A 390 42.23 -42.05 -47.09
C LYS A 390 42.33 -42.25 -48.60
N GLN A 391 43.53 -42.42 -49.16
CA GLN A 391 43.73 -42.74 -50.58
C GLN A 391 43.48 -44.23 -50.86
N LEU A 392 43.84 -45.13 -49.94
CA LEU A 392 43.52 -46.56 -50.05
C LEU A 392 42.00 -46.84 -49.98
N GLY A 393 41.27 -46.12 -49.13
CA GLY A 393 39.81 -46.25 -49.04
C GLY A 393 39.04 -45.74 -50.27
N LYS A 394 39.69 -44.99 -51.18
CA LYS A 394 39.09 -44.53 -52.45
C LYS A 394 39.29 -45.53 -53.58
N VAL A 395 40.09 -46.58 -53.38
CA VAL A 395 40.26 -47.63 -54.38
C VAL A 395 39.00 -48.51 -54.36
N ASN A 396 38.40 -48.73 -55.53
CA ASN A 396 37.18 -49.51 -55.65
C ASN A 396 37.48 -50.99 -55.38
N THR A 397 37.16 -51.46 -54.18
CA THR A 397 37.39 -52.85 -53.73
C THR A 397 36.29 -53.81 -54.19
N THR A 398 35.38 -53.34 -55.05
CA THR A 398 34.32 -54.16 -55.62
C THR A 398 34.90 -55.11 -56.68
N GLY A 399 35.05 -56.38 -56.31
CA GLY A 399 35.56 -57.45 -57.20
C GLY A 399 36.84 -58.14 -56.72
N MET A 400 37.48 -57.66 -55.65
CA MET A 400 38.65 -58.33 -55.05
C MET A 400 38.19 -59.32 -53.97
N MET A 401 38.54 -60.61 -54.09
CA MET A 401 38.21 -61.61 -53.06
C MET A 401 38.90 -61.25 -51.75
N LYS A 402 38.14 -61.21 -50.65
CA LYS A 402 38.70 -60.96 -49.31
C LYS A 402 39.57 -62.14 -48.91
N LEU A 403 40.70 -61.90 -48.26
CA LEU A 403 41.56 -62.98 -47.73
C LEU A 403 40.79 -63.95 -46.82
N SER A 404 39.74 -63.48 -46.15
CA SER A 404 38.86 -64.33 -45.32
C SER A 404 38.04 -65.36 -46.11
N SER A 405 37.80 -65.17 -47.42
CA SER A 405 37.12 -66.18 -48.24
C SER A 405 38.05 -67.32 -48.70
N PHE A 406 39.36 -67.20 -48.54
CA PHE A 406 40.31 -68.29 -48.81
C PHE A 406 40.49 -69.25 -47.63
N PHE A 407 40.06 -68.85 -46.42
CA PHE A 407 40.22 -69.64 -45.20
C PHE A 407 38.88 -70.18 -44.64
N SER A 408 37.77 -70.05 -45.39
CA SER A 408 36.50 -70.65 -44.96
C SER A 408 36.57 -72.17 -45.14
N LYS A 409 36.54 -72.89 -44.00
CA LYS A 409 36.43 -74.36 -43.93
C LYS A 409 35.15 -74.81 -44.66
N ALA A 410 35.26 -75.84 -45.51
CA ALA A 410 34.16 -76.34 -46.32
C ALA A 410 32.92 -76.70 -45.46
N PRO A 411 31.69 -76.39 -45.91
CA PRO A 411 30.48 -76.77 -45.18
C PRO A 411 30.33 -78.29 -45.20
N ALA A 412 29.96 -78.87 -44.06
CA ALA A 412 29.71 -80.30 -43.92
C ALA A 412 28.59 -80.74 -44.87
N LYS A 413 28.83 -81.81 -45.64
CA LYS A 413 27.77 -82.49 -46.42
C LYS A 413 26.77 -83.13 -45.45
N LYS A 414 25.48 -83.04 -45.82
CA LYS A 414 24.37 -83.77 -45.17
C LYS A 414 24.64 -85.26 -45.07
#